data_AF-A0A7H0GM70-F1
#
_entry.id   AF-A0A7H0GM70-F1
#
_cell.length_a   1.000
_cell.length_b   1.000
_cell.length_c   1.000
_cell.angle_alpha   90.00
_cell.angle_beta   90.00
_cell.angle_gamma   90.00
#
_symmetry.space_group_name_H-M   'P 1'
#
loop_
_entity.id
_entity.type
_entity.pdbx_description
1 polymer ?
#
loop_
_entity_poly.entity_id
_entity_poly.type
_entity_poly.pdbx_seq_one_letter_code
_entity_poly.pdbx_strand_id
1 'polypeptide(L)'
;MGIIYIAHPLGEYDGSSTSFVQVCANNPKWNAEWKFSIHQYDKNFALIAKDFCSLVLQSPGPIVMIRPVQAKTLEEVRIRVATRLPIMAVEIASAADLEEFIDVAIAQFSNGEPLIALDIVVAFLLVRKLDQEHMWSGNSKGYMWASDIPKGRGVDIKYESRVPNVLNILLSHNLIFFKISNSKKKYALNPEKRVEIYEILKSRIFPPEIEGPLSRYPDQVSVRALDVLDIYNPT
;
A
#
# COMPACT_ATOMS: atom_id res chain seq x y z
N MET A 1 -6.98 18.44 -7.32
CA MET A 1 -5.92 18.33 -8.34
C MET A 1 -4.91 17.31 -7.84
N GLY A 2 -4.75 16.20 -8.56
CA GLY A 2 -3.79 15.15 -8.22
C GLY A 2 -2.35 15.53 -8.57
N ILE A 3 -1.38 14.71 -8.17
CA ILE A 3 0.03 14.88 -8.52
C ILE A 3 0.52 13.62 -9.25
N ILE A 4 1.17 13.80 -10.40
CA ILE A 4 1.89 12.75 -11.12
C ILE A 4 3.38 12.91 -10.78
N TYR A 5 4.00 11.85 -10.28
CA TYR A 5 5.41 11.85 -9.96
C TYR A 5 6.20 11.21 -11.10
N ILE A 6 7.10 11.99 -11.72
CA ILE A 6 7.98 11.50 -12.77
C ILE A 6 9.42 11.59 -12.29
N ALA A 7 10.10 10.45 -12.24
CA ALA A 7 11.52 10.38 -11.96
C ALA A 7 12.29 10.00 -13.24
N HIS A 8 13.39 10.68 -13.55
CA HIS A 8 14.10 10.48 -14.81
C HIS A 8 15.62 10.72 -14.74
N PRO A 9 16.40 10.14 -15.67
CA PRO A 9 17.84 10.40 -15.78
C PRO A 9 18.18 11.87 -16.06
N LEU A 10 19.39 12.30 -15.71
CA LEU A 10 19.91 13.61 -16.12
C LEU A 10 19.86 13.76 -17.64
N GLY A 11 19.40 14.90 -18.13
CA GLY A 11 19.42 15.22 -19.55
C GLY A 11 20.84 15.54 -20.00
N GLU A 12 21.40 14.71 -20.88
CA GLU A 12 22.75 14.92 -21.42
C GLU A 12 22.75 15.64 -22.79
N TYR A 13 21.59 15.70 -23.47
CA TYR A 13 21.42 16.30 -24.80
C TYR A 13 19.95 16.61 -25.14
N ASP A 14 19.70 17.37 -26.21
CA ASP A 14 18.35 17.66 -26.74
C ASP A 14 17.71 16.40 -27.34
N GLY A 15 16.48 16.06 -26.92
CA GLY A 15 15.87 14.76 -27.20
C GLY A 15 16.17 13.69 -26.14
N SER A 16 16.82 14.06 -25.04
CA SER A 16 16.90 13.22 -23.84
C SER A 16 15.56 13.14 -23.10
N SER A 17 15.45 12.21 -22.16
CA SER A 17 14.28 12.03 -21.26
C SER A 17 13.81 13.35 -20.65
N THR A 18 14.72 14.27 -20.30
CA THR A 18 14.38 15.59 -19.75
C THR A 18 13.50 16.41 -20.71
N SER A 19 13.82 16.39 -22.01
CA SER A 19 13.05 17.12 -23.02
C SER A 19 11.64 16.53 -23.18
N PHE A 20 11.51 15.20 -23.16
CA PHE A 20 10.22 14.52 -23.24
C PHE A 20 9.36 14.82 -22.01
N VAL A 21 9.95 14.77 -20.81
CA VAL A 21 9.26 15.12 -19.56
C VAL A 21 8.75 16.56 -19.60
N GLN A 22 9.56 17.50 -20.10
CA GLN A 22 9.14 18.90 -20.22
C GLN A 22 7.99 19.08 -21.22
N VAL A 23 8.00 18.37 -22.35
CA VAL A 23 6.89 18.37 -23.31
C VAL A 23 5.61 17.86 -22.66
N CYS A 24 5.67 16.71 -21.99
CA CYS A 24 4.50 16.13 -21.32
C CYS A 24 3.99 17.00 -20.15
N ALA A 25 4.89 17.56 -19.34
CA ALA A 25 4.51 18.39 -18.18
C ALA A 25 3.82 19.70 -18.57
N ASN A 26 4.05 20.19 -19.80
CA ASN A 26 3.37 21.37 -20.34
C ASN A 26 2.16 21.01 -21.21
N ASN A 27 1.86 19.72 -21.41
CA ASN A 27 0.75 19.29 -22.24
C ASN A 27 -0.58 19.67 -21.56
N PRO A 28 -1.43 20.49 -22.22
CA PRO A 28 -2.72 20.93 -21.66
C PRO A 28 -3.66 19.78 -21.27
N LYS A 29 -3.48 18.59 -21.86
CA LYS A 29 -4.28 17.38 -21.60
C LYS A 29 -4.46 17.08 -20.11
N TRP A 30 -3.40 17.19 -19.30
CA TRP A 30 -3.47 16.83 -17.88
C TRP A 30 -3.52 18.04 -16.93
N ASN A 31 -3.20 19.25 -17.40
CA ASN A 31 -3.03 20.44 -16.57
C ASN A 31 -4.29 20.89 -15.80
N ALA A 32 -5.48 20.43 -16.22
CA ALA A 32 -6.73 20.72 -15.51
C ALA A 32 -6.90 19.90 -14.22
N GLU A 33 -6.38 18.67 -14.18
CA GLU A 33 -6.65 17.71 -13.10
C GLU A 33 -5.39 17.28 -12.34
N TRP A 34 -4.23 17.39 -12.98
CA TRP A 34 -2.96 16.88 -12.49
C TRP A 34 -1.86 17.94 -12.50
N LYS A 35 -1.03 17.92 -11.46
CA LYS A 35 0.26 18.61 -11.39
C LYS A 35 1.39 17.61 -11.60
N PHE A 36 2.45 18.04 -12.27
CA PHE A 36 3.66 17.24 -12.42
C PHE A 36 4.64 17.56 -11.28
N SER A 37 5.13 16.52 -10.61
CA SER A 37 6.26 16.58 -9.68
C SER A 37 7.43 15.82 -10.31
N ILE A 38 8.41 16.57 -10.79
CA ILE A 38 9.53 16.05 -11.60
C ILE A 38 10.76 15.89 -10.71
N HIS A 39 11.39 14.72 -10.77
CA HIS A 39 12.56 14.36 -9.96
C HIS A 39 13.66 13.83 -10.86
N GLN A 40 14.86 14.39 -10.75
CA GLN A 40 16.01 13.94 -11.51
C GLN A 40 16.82 12.94 -10.69
N TYR A 41 17.33 11.90 -11.35
CA TYR A 41 18.34 11.04 -10.75
C TYR A 41 19.68 11.77 -10.64
N ASP A 42 20.55 11.25 -9.79
CA ASP A 42 21.97 11.59 -9.80
C ASP A 42 22.70 10.93 -10.98
N LYS A 43 24.02 11.16 -11.05
CA LYS A 43 24.90 10.59 -12.09
C LYS A 43 25.00 9.06 -12.07
N ASN A 44 24.57 8.41 -10.98
CA ASN A 44 24.53 6.96 -10.84
C ASN A 44 23.13 6.39 -11.12
N PHE A 45 22.23 7.20 -11.68
CA PHE A 45 20.82 6.84 -11.92
C PHE A 45 20.05 6.51 -10.64
N ALA A 46 20.43 7.12 -9.51
CA ALA A 46 19.81 6.94 -8.21
C ALA A 46 19.04 8.20 -7.77
N LEU A 47 18.09 8.03 -6.84
CA LEU A 47 17.51 9.13 -6.08
C LEU A 47 17.43 8.74 -4.60
N ILE A 48 17.24 9.72 -3.73
CA ILE A 48 17.03 9.46 -2.31
C ILE A 48 15.63 8.89 -2.12
N ALA A 49 15.50 7.57 -2.14
CA ALA A 49 14.22 6.86 -2.11
C ALA A 49 13.37 7.25 -0.89
N LYS A 50 13.99 7.49 0.26
CA LYS A 50 13.29 7.94 1.48
C LYS A 50 12.54 9.25 1.25
N ASP A 51 13.23 10.27 0.73
CA ASP A 51 12.66 11.61 0.57
C ASP A 51 11.58 11.61 -0.52
N PHE A 52 11.86 10.94 -1.64
CA PHE A 52 10.90 10.75 -2.73
C PHE A 52 9.62 10.06 -2.22
N CYS A 53 9.74 8.92 -1.54
CA CYS A 53 8.59 8.20 -1.02
C CYS A 53 7.84 8.99 0.06
N SER A 54 8.52 9.78 0.89
CA SER A 54 7.86 10.66 1.87
C SER A 54 6.96 11.70 1.19
N LEU A 55 7.43 12.32 0.10
CA LEU A 55 6.62 13.26 -0.69
C LEU A 55 5.39 12.57 -1.30
N VAL A 56 5.60 11.42 -1.95
CA VAL A 56 4.52 10.66 -2.58
C VAL A 56 3.48 10.20 -1.55
N LEU A 57 3.90 9.70 -0.39
CA LEU A 57 2.97 9.25 0.65
C LEU A 57 2.21 10.40 1.31
N GLN A 58 2.76 11.62 1.33
CA GLN A 58 2.07 12.81 1.81
C GLN A 58 0.98 13.27 0.84
N SER A 59 1.18 13.11 -0.46
CA SER A 59 0.18 13.45 -1.49
C SER A 59 0.15 12.35 -2.56
N PRO A 60 -0.60 11.26 -2.30
CA PRO A 60 -0.60 10.07 -3.14
C PRO A 60 -0.94 10.35 -4.61
N GLY A 61 -0.21 9.70 -5.50
CA GLY A 61 -0.36 9.85 -6.94
C GLY A 61 0.40 8.78 -7.72
N PRO A 62 0.15 8.65 -9.04
CA PRO A 62 0.87 7.71 -9.90
C PRO A 62 2.36 8.05 -9.98
N ILE A 63 3.19 7.00 -10.03
CA ILE A 63 4.66 7.11 -10.10
C ILE A 63 5.14 6.50 -11.42
N VAL A 64 5.85 7.30 -12.22
CA VAL A 64 6.54 6.87 -13.44
C VAL A 64 8.04 7.11 -13.25
N MET A 65 8.82 6.03 -13.28
CA MET A 65 10.29 6.05 -13.20
C MET A 65 10.85 5.68 -14.57
N ILE A 66 11.40 6.67 -15.27
CA ILE A 66 12.03 6.48 -16.58
C ILE A 66 13.40 5.81 -16.37
N ARG A 67 13.72 4.79 -17.17
CA ARG A 67 15.03 4.11 -17.16
C ARG A 67 16.07 4.88 -17.99
N PRO A 68 17.38 4.70 -17.72
CA PRO A 68 17.96 3.83 -16.69
C PRO A 68 17.73 4.35 -15.26
N VAL A 69 17.45 3.42 -14.34
CA VAL A 69 17.37 3.66 -12.89
C VAL A 69 18.14 2.56 -12.17
N GLN A 70 18.87 2.89 -11.12
CA GLN A 70 19.61 1.93 -10.31
C GLN A 70 18.64 0.92 -9.68
N ALA A 71 18.90 -0.38 -9.86
CA ALA A 71 18.03 -1.45 -9.38
C ALA A 71 17.71 -1.35 -7.87
N LYS A 72 18.73 -1.01 -7.06
CA LYS A 72 18.56 -0.80 -5.61
C LYS A 72 17.60 0.36 -5.31
N THR A 73 17.72 1.48 -6.02
CA THR A 73 16.83 2.63 -5.86
C THR A 73 15.39 2.26 -6.21
N LEU A 74 15.17 1.58 -7.34
CA LEU A 74 13.84 1.12 -7.74
C LEU A 74 13.23 0.17 -6.70
N GLU A 75 14.03 -0.76 -6.17
CA GLU A 75 13.56 -1.71 -5.17
C GLU A 75 13.24 -1.03 -3.83
N GLU A 76 14.06 -0.09 -3.37
CA GLU A 76 13.76 0.69 -2.16
C GLU A 76 12.47 1.51 -2.30
N VAL A 77 12.23 2.10 -3.47
CA VAL A 77 10.97 2.80 -3.77
C VAL A 77 9.80 1.80 -3.75
N ARG A 78 9.95 0.64 -4.39
CA ARG A 78 8.92 -0.41 -4.38
C ARG A 78 8.57 -0.87 -2.97
N ILE A 79 9.56 -1.21 -2.16
CA ILE A 79 9.33 -1.64 -0.76
C ILE A 79 8.56 -0.58 0.03
N ARG A 80 8.82 0.71 -0.22
CA ARG A 80 8.21 1.81 0.53
C ARG A 80 6.80 2.16 0.07
N VAL A 81 6.48 2.05 -1.22
CA VAL A 81 5.20 2.56 -1.75
C VAL A 81 4.45 1.61 -2.70
N ALA A 82 5.07 0.54 -3.23
CA ALA A 82 4.40 -0.33 -4.22
C ALA A 82 3.23 -1.11 -3.65
N THR A 83 3.18 -1.32 -2.33
CA THR A 83 2.01 -1.90 -1.66
C THR A 83 0.86 -0.91 -1.49
N ARG A 84 1.01 0.34 -1.92
CA ARG A 84 0.02 1.42 -1.73
C ARG A 84 -0.30 2.18 -3.01
N LEU A 85 0.64 2.21 -3.95
CA LEU A 85 0.58 3.03 -5.15
C LEU A 85 1.16 2.30 -6.35
N PRO A 86 0.61 2.52 -7.55
CA PRO A 86 1.17 1.95 -8.77
C PRO A 86 2.49 2.63 -9.11
N ILE A 87 3.48 1.82 -9.48
CA ILE A 87 4.81 2.27 -9.88
C ILE A 87 5.14 1.64 -11.22
N MET A 88 5.37 2.47 -12.23
CA MET A 88 5.83 2.03 -13.54
C MET A 88 7.30 2.38 -13.71
N ALA A 89 8.13 1.39 -14.03
CA ALA A 89 9.51 1.61 -14.46
C ALA A 89 9.59 1.37 -15.97
N VAL A 90 9.83 2.41 -16.75
CA VAL A 90 9.59 2.41 -18.21
C VAL A 90 10.84 2.79 -18.99
N GLU A 91 11.01 2.21 -20.17
CA GLU A 91 11.97 2.65 -21.18
C GLU A 91 11.20 3.48 -22.20
N ILE A 92 11.69 4.66 -22.52
CA ILE A 92 11.06 5.57 -23.48
C ILE A 92 12.05 5.93 -24.57
N ALA A 93 11.57 6.01 -25.81
CA ALA A 93 12.32 6.53 -26.95
C ALA A 93 11.76 7.87 -27.44
N SER A 94 10.52 8.21 -27.06
CA SER A 94 9.85 9.43 -27.48
C SER A 94 8.96 10.07 -26.40
N ALA A 95 8.53 11.31 -26.63
CA ALA A 95 7.53 11.97 -25.80
C ALA A 95 6.14 11.31 -25.90
N ALA A 96 5.82 10.70 -27.05
CA ALA A 96 4.56 9.97 -27.23
C ALA A 96 4.53 8.70 -26.36
N ASP A 97 5.66 7.99 -26.26
CA ASP A 97 5.78 6.82 -25.39
C ASP A 97 5.55 7.22 -23.92
N LEU A 98 6.15 8.34 -23.51
CA LEU A 98 5.98 8.86 -22.15
C LEU A 98 4.52 9.28 -21.89
N GLU A 99 3.86 9.90 -22.86
CA GLU A 99 2.45 10.25 -22.78
C GLU A 99 1.56 9.01 -22.56
N GLU A 100 1.79 7.94 -23.30
CA GLU A 100 1.05 6.68 -23.12
C GLU A 100 1.27 6.10 -21.71
N PHE A 101 2.52 6.07 -21.23
CA PHE A 101 2.81 5.57 -19.88
C PHE A 101 2.21 6.44 -18.78
N ILE A 102 2.13 7.76 -18.97
CA ILE A 102 1.45 8.66 -18.03
C ILE A 102 -0.05 8.33 -17.97
N ASP A 103 -0.71 8.16 -19.12
CA ASP A 103 -2.14 7.81 -19.15
C ASP A 103 -2.41 6.47 -18.47
N VAL A 104 -1.57 5.46 -18.73
CA VAL A 104 -1.67 4.16 -18.07
C VAL A 104 -1.49 4.30 -16.56
N ALA A 105 -0.48 5.04 -16.10
CA ALA A 105 -0.24 5.23 -14.67
C ALA A 105 -1.40 5.96 -13.98
N ILE A 106 -1.98 6.98 -14.63
CA ILE A 106 -3.17 7.68 -14.14
C ILE A 106 -4.35 6.72 -14.06
N ALA A 107 -4.59 5.91 -15.09
CA ALA A 107 -5.67 4.94 -15.12
C ALA A 107 -5.53 3.91 -14.00
N GLN A 108 -4.33 3.32 -13.83
CA GLN A 108 -4.03 2.38 -12.74
C GLN A 108 -4.33 3.01 -11.37
N PHE A 109 -3.82 4.22 -11.12
CA PHE A 109 -4.04 4.92 -9.86
C PHE A 109 -5.52 5.24 -9.64
N SER A 110 -6.23 5.65 -10.68
CA SER A 110 -7.66 6.02 -10.62
C SER A 110 -8.55 4.79 -10.38
N ASN A 111 -8.17 3.64 -10.94
CA ASN A 111 -8.78 2.34 -10.71
C ASN A 111 -8.42 1.76 -9.33
N GLY A 112 -7.54 2.42 -8.58
CA GLY A 112 -7.16 2.03 -7.23
C GLY A 112 -6.13 0.89 -7.18
N GLU A 113 -5.30 0.74 -8.20
CA GLU A 113 -4.17 -0.18 -8.16
C GLU A 113 -3.12 0.25 -7.11
N PRO A 114 -2.28 -0.68 -6.61
CA PRO A 114 -2.29 -2.12 -6.88
C PRO A 114 -3.53 -2.83 -6.34
N LEU A 115 -3.88 -3.94 -6.99
CA LEU A 115 -4.82 -4.90 -6.44
C LEU A 115 -4.08 -5.81 -5.45
N ILE A 116 -4.69 -6.06 -4.30
CA ILE A 116 -4.16 -6.94 -3.26
C ILE A 116 -5.20 -8.00 -2.88
N ALA A 117 -4.75 -9.15 -2.39
CA ALA A 117 -5.64 -10.23 -2.01
C ALA A 117 -6.65 -9.77 -0.94
N LEU A 118 -7.92 -10.13 -1.13
CA LEU A 118 -9.01 -9.72 -0.24
C LEU A 118 -8.73 -10.12 1.21
N ASP A 119 -8.18 -11.31 1.45
CA ASP A 119 -7.89 -11.80 2.79
C ASP A 119 -6.76 -11.01 3.47
N ILE A 120 -5.79 -10.48 2.71
CA ILE A 120 -4.78 -9.55 3.23
C ILE A 120 -5.45 -8.27 3.74
N VAL A 121 -6.39 -7.72 2.95
CA VAL A 121 -7.15 -6.52 3.35
C VAL A 121 -7.93 -6.78 4.62
N VAL A 122 -8.69 -7.88 4.65
CA VAL A 122 -9.48 -8.25 5.83
C VAL A 122 -8.58 -8.49 7.04
N ALA A 123 -7.39 -9.07 6.87
CA ALA A 123 -6.42 -9.24 7.95
C ALA A 123 -5.95 -7.91 8.54
N PHE A 124 -5.56 -6.94 7.71
CA PHE A 124 -5.16 -5.61 8.21
C PHE A 124 -6.31 -4.90 8.93
N LEU A 125 -7.51 -4.90 8.35
CA LEU A 125 -8.69 -4.28 8.94
C LEU A 125 -9.04 -4.92 10.28
N LEU A 126 -8.98 -6.25 10.37
CA LEU A 126 -9.25 -7.00 11.60
C LEU A 126 -8.23 -6.70 12.69
N VAL A 127 -6.93 -6.77 12.37
CA VAL A 127 -5.86 -6.47 13.33
C VAL A 127 -5.96 -5.04 13.83
N ARG A 128 -6.20 -4.07 12.93
CA ARG A 128 -6.38 -2.67 13.31
C ARG A 128 -7.60 -2.48 14.20
N LYS A 129 -8.73 -3.11 13.87
CA LYS A 129 -9.96 -3.00 14.65
C LYS A 129 -9.77 -3.51 16.07
N LEU A 130 -9.15 -4.67 16.24
CA LEU A 130 -8.86 -5.21 17.58
C LEU A 130 -7.95 -4.25 18.36
N ASP A 131 -6.97 -3.64 17.71
CA ASP A 131 -6.07 -2.67 18.33
C ASP A 131 -6.82 -1.38 18.76
N GLN A 132 -7.64 -0.80 17.87
CA GLN A 132 -8.45 0.40 18.15
C GLN A 132 -9.49 0.19 19.26
N GLU A 133 -9.91 -1.05 19.48
CA GLU A 133 -10.83 -1.42 20.57
C GLU A 133 -10.09 -1.91 21.82
N HIS A 134 -8.76 -1.82 21.85
CA HIS A 134 -7.91 -2.27 22.95
C HIS A 134 -8.13 -3.76 23.31
N MET A 135 -8.43 -4.58 22.30
CA MET A 135 -8.68 -6.01 22.42
C MET A 135 -7.35 -6.77 22.44
N TRP A 136 -6.63 -6.64 23.55
CA TRP A 136 -5.38 -7.37 23.82
C TRP A 136 -5.62 -8.41 24.90
N SER A 137 -5.14 -9.65 24.70
CA SER A 137 -5.29 -10.69 25.72
C SER A 137 -4.57 -10.31 27.02
N GLY A 138 -5.12 -10.73 28.16
CA GLY A 138 -4.61 -10.35 29.48
C GLY A 138 -5.31 -9.12 30.09
N ASN A 139 -6.03 -8.33 29.29
CA ASN A 139 -6.92 -7.27 29.80
C ASN A 139 -8.30 -7.85 30.16
N SER A 140 -8.91 -7.38 31.26
CA SER A 140 -10.20 -7.88 31.77
C SER A 140 -11.38 -7.70 30.79
N LYS A 141 -11.27 -6.76 29.83
CA LYS A 141 -12.21 -6.53 28.72
C LYS A 141 -11.60 -6.81 27.34
N GLY A 142 -10.43 -7.45 27.27
CA GLY A 142 -9.58 -7.47 26.08
C GLY A 142 -9.97 -8.42 24.95
N TYR A 143 -11.23 -8.85 24.84
CA TYR A 143 -11.65 -9.82 23.82
C TYR A 143 -12.95 -9.41 23.12
N MET A 144 -12.95 -9.48 21.79
CA MET A 144 -14.09 -9.19 20.93
C MET A 144 -14.79 -10.47 20.47
N TRP A 145 -16.12 -10.51 20.46
CA TRP A 145 -16.85 -11.66 19.92
C TRP A 145 -16.62 -11.83 18.42
N ALA A 146 -16.54 -13.08 17.97
CA ALA A 146 -16.43 -13.41 16.55
C ALA A 146 -17.48 -12.70 15.67
N SER A 147 -18.73 -12.62 16.18
CA SER A 147 -19.86 -11.99 15.50
C SER A 147 -19.79 -10.46 15.42
N ASP A 148 -18.91 -9.84 16.20
CA ASP A 148 -18.76 -8.38 16.22
C ASP A 148 -17.56 -7.90 15.41
N ILE A 149 -16.65 -8.81 15.04
CA ILE A 149 -15.54 -8.54 14.13
C ILE A 149 -16.01 -7.96 12.79
N PRO A 150 -17.03 -8.48 12.08
CA PRO A 150 -17.47 -7.93 10.79
C PRO A 150 -18.35 -6.67 10.88
N LYS A 151 -18.42 -5.99 12.04
CA LYS A 151 -19.30 -4.84 12.27
C LYS A 151 -18.52 -3.54 12.51
N GLY A 152 -18.44 -2.69 11.50
CA GLY A 152 -17.87 -1.34 11.63
C GLY A 152 -16.35 -1.31 11.85
N ARG A 153 -15.81 -0.08 11.99
CA ARG A 153 -14.37 0.22 12.09
C ARG A 153 -13.53 -0.43 10.97
N GLY A 154 -14.01 -0.30 9.74
CA GLY A 154 -13.31 -0.76 8.54
C GLY A 154 -13.55 -2.23 8.16
N VAL A 155 -13.85 -3.11 9.11
CA VAL A 155 -14.33 -4.47 8.79
C VAL A 155 -15.85 -4.42 8.63
N ASP A 156 -16.29 -4.13 7.41
CA ASP A 156 -17.71 -4.08 7.04
C ASP A 156 -18.33 -5.48 6.84
N ILE A 157 -19.66 -5.54 6.84
CA ILE A 157 -20.44 -6.78 6.67
C ILE A 157 -20.09 -7.53 5.37
N LYS A 158 -19.69 -6.81 4.32
CA LYS A 158 -19.25 -7.41 3.04
C LYS A 158 -18.04 -8.34 3.19
N TYR A 159 -17.25 -8.19 4.25
CA TYR A 159 -16.09 -9.03 4.55
C TYR A 159 -16.41 -10.21 5.48
N GLU A 160 -17.64 -10.34 5.99
CA GLU A 160 -18.02 -11.33 7.01
C GLU A 160 -17.68 -12.76 6.59
N SER A 161 -17.91 -13.14 5.33
CA SER A 161 -17.62 -14.47 4.80
C SER A 161 -16.13 -14.83 4.84
N ARG A 162 -15.24 -13.83 4.85
CA ARG A 162 -13.77 -14.00 4.84
C ARG A 162 -13.18 -14.10 6.24
N VAL A 163 -13.84 -13.48 7.23
CA VAL A 163 -13.35 -13.38 8.62
C VAL A 163 -12.93 -14.73 9.21
N PRO A 164 -13.67 -15.85 9.06
CA PRO A 164 -13.26 -17.14 9.64
C PRO A 164 -11.91 -17.65 9.12
N ASN A 165 -11.64 -17.50 7.81
CA ASN A 165 -10.38 -17.94 7.21
C ASN A 165 -9.21 -17.10 7.73
N VAL A 166 -9.38 -15.78 7.72
CA VAL A 166 -8.38 -14.83 8.20
C VAL A 166 -8.06 -15.04 9.68
N LEU A 167 -9.08 -15.25 10.52
CA LEU A 167 -8.88 -15.57 11.94
C LEU A 167 -8.05 -16.84 12.14
N ASN A 168 -8.30 -17.89 11.36
CA ASN A 168 -7.54 -19.12 11.46
C ASN A 168 -6.06 -18.92 11.09
N ILE A 169 -5.77 -18.13 10.05
CA ILE A 169 -4.40 -17.82 9.62
C ILE A 169 -3.68 -16.95 10.67
N LEU A 170 -4.34 -15.92 11.21
CA LEU A 170 -3.74 -15.08 12.25
C LEU A 170 -3.52 -15.85 13.56
N LEU A 171 -4.42 -16.78 13.89
CA LEU A 171 -4.26 -17.71 15.02
C LEU A 171 -3.08 -18.65 14.84
N SER A 172 -2.91 -19.26 13.66
CA SER A 172 -1.82 -20.22 13.42
C SER A 172 -0.43 -19.58 13.54
N HIS A 173 -0.36 -18.25 13.39
CA HIS A 173 0.87 -17.47 13.54
C HIS A 173 0.95 -16.70 14.86
N ASN A 174 0.06 -17.00 15.82
CA ASN A 174 0.04 -16.41 17.15
C ASN A 174 -0.07 -14.88 17.19
N LEU A 175 -0.60 -14.24 16.14
CA LEU A 175 -0.89 -12.79 16.15
C LEU A 175 -2.13 -12.46 17.00
N ILE A 176 -3.04 -13.42 17.12
CA ILE A 176 -4.23 -13.34 17.94
C ILE A 176 -4.38 -14.59 18.83
N PHE A 177 -5.19 -14.47 19.86
CA PHE A 177 -5.68 -15.57 20.68
C PHE A 177 -7.20 -15.66 20.63
N PHE A 178 -7.74 -16.81 21.02
CA PHE A 178 -9.16 -16.95 21.28
C PHE A 178 -9.46 -17.44 22.70
N LYS A 179 -10.65 -17.09 23.20
CA LYS A 179 -11.25 -17.67 24.40
C LYS A 179 -12.68 -18.10 24.08
N ILE A 180 -13.15 -19.15 24.75
CA ILE A 180 -14.55 -19.56 24.67
C ILE A 180 -15.31 -18.97 25.85
N SER A 181 -16.46 -18.35 25.58
CA SER A 181 -17.40 -17.84 26.58
C SER A 181 -18.81 -18.07 26.04
N ASN A 182 -19.71 -18.64 26.84
CA ASN A 182 -21.08 -19.00 26.41
C ASN A 182 -21.09 -19.80 25.08
N SER A 183 -20.19 -20.79 24.96
CA SER A 183 -20.01 -21.62 23.75
C SER A 183 -19.63 -20.87 22.46
N LYS A 184 -19.29 -19.58 22.56
CA LYS A 184 -18.88 -18.73 21.44
C LYS A 184 -17.43 -18.30 21.60
N LYS A 185 -16.73 -18.16 20.48
CA LYS A 185 -15.34 -17.68 20.46
C LYS A 185 -15.30 -16.15 20.56
N LYS A 186 -14.37 -15.65 21.34
CA LYS A 186 -13.89 -14.26 21.31
C LYS A 186 -12.42 -14.23 20.94
N TYR A 187 -11.97 -13.17 20.30
CA TYR A 187 -10.60 -12.99 19.83
C TYR A 187 -9.95 -11.73 20.40
N ALA A 188 -8.64 -11.76 20.51
CA ALA A 188 -7.82 -10.66 20.99
C ALA A 188 -6.44 -10.71 20.35
N LEU A 189 -5.74 -9.58 20.25
CA LEU A 189 -4.34 -9.50 19.85
C LEU A 189 -3.43 -10.11 20.91
N ASN A 190 -2.35 -10.73 20.46
CA ASN A 190 -1.32 -11.29 21.32
C ASN A 190 -0.35 -10.19 21.80
N PRO A 191 -0.29 -9.85 23.11
CA PRO A 191 0.59 -8.81 23.65
C PRO A 191 2.08 -9.12 23.48
N GLU A 192 2.47 -10.40 23.40
CA GLU A 192 3.87 -10.79 23.16
C GLU A 192 4.33 -10.45 21.73
N LYS A 193 3.37 -10.33 20.80
CA LYS A 193 3.60 -9.94 19.40
C LYS A 193 3.35 -8.46 19.13
N ARG A 194 3.21 -7.64 20.17
CA ARG A 194 2.81 -6.22 20.02
C ARG A 194 3.72 -5.44 19.07
N VAL A 195 5.04 -5.56 19.20
CA VAL A 195 6.01 -4.88 18.33
C VAL A 195 5.84 -5.30 16.87
N GLU A 196 5.67 -6.60 16.63
CA GLU A 196 5.45 -7.15 15.29
C GLU A 196 4.12 -6.66 14.69
N ILE A 197 3.04 -6.71 15.47
CA ILE A 197 1.71 -6.21 15.06
C ILE A 197 1.77 -4.73 14.68
N TYR A 198 2.48 -3.92 15.46
CA TYR A 198 2.66 -2.49 15.16
C TYR A 198 3.46 -2.27 13.88
N GLU A 199 4.52 -3.04 13.66
CA GLU A 199 5.29 -2.95 12.42
C GLU A 199 4.48 -3.40 11.21
N ILE A 200 3.67 -4.45 11.33
CA ILE A 200 2.72 -4.90 10.30
C ILE A 200 1.74 -3.78 9.95
N LEU A 201 1.09 -3.17 10.93
CA LEU A 201 0.12 -2.10 10.70
C LEU A 201 0.77 -0.84 10.10
N LYS A 202 1.99 -0.51 10.54
CA LYS A 202 2.74 0.65 10.07
C LYS A 202 3.26 0.48 8.64
N SER A 203 3.94 -0.63 8.38
CA SER A 203 4.50 -0.96 7.06
C SER A 203 3.40 -1.32 6.06
N ARG A 204 2.26 -1.84 6.54
CA ARG A 204 1.22 -2.50 5.74
C ARG A 204 1.79 -3.69 4.95
N ILE A 205 2.66 -4.46 5.60
CA ILE A 205 3.28 -5.68 5.06
C ILE A 205 3.14 -6.79 6.10
N PHE A 206 2.66 -7.96 5.69
CA PHE A 206 2.68 -9.14 6.54
C PHE A 206 4.00 -9.92 6.31
N PRO A 207 4.50 -10.63 7.33
CA PRO A 207 5.58 -11.60 7.12
C PRO A 207 5.17 -12.64 6.05
N PRO A 208 6.10 -13.11 5.19
CA PRO A 208 5.80 -14.02 4.09
C PRO A 208 5.03 -15.30 4.50
N GLU A 209 5.29 -15.81 5.70
CA GLU A 209 4.62 -16.96 6.31
C GLU A 209 3.12 -16.72 6.55
N ILE A 210 2.71 -15.46 6.77
CA ILE A 210 1.32 -15.03 6.94
C ILE A 210 0.74 -14.57 5.61
N GLU A 211 1.50 -13.78 4.84
CA GLU A 211 1.06 -13.21 3.57
C GLU A 211 0.79 -14.29 2.51
N GLY A 212 1.64 -15.32 2.45
CA GLY A 212 1.49 -16.44 1.51
C GLY A 212 0.14 -17.14 1.64
N PRO A 213 -0.26 -17.63 2.83
CA PRO A 213 -1.59 -18.17 3.08
C PRO A 213 -2.74 -17.20 2.79
N LEU A 214 -2.62 -15.92 3.16
CA LEU A 214 -3.64 -14.90 2.87
C LEU A 214 -3.78 -14.63 1.36
N SER A 215 -2.71 -14.79 0.59
CA SER A 215 -2.70 -14.58 -0.86
C SER A 215 -3.29 -15.74 -1.66
N ARG A 216 -3.62 -16.88 -1.05
CA ARG A 216 -4.10 -18.07 -1.77
C ARG A 216 -5.48 -17.91 -2.38
N TYR A 217 -6.29 -17.02 -1.83
CA TYR A 217 -7.64 -16.81 -2.33
C TYR A 217 -7.63 -15.84 -3.51
N PRO A 218 -8.35 -16.15 -4.62
CA PRO A 218 -8.19 -15.42 -5.88
C PRO A 218 -8.78 -14.02 -5.88
N ASP A 219 -9.75 -13.72 -5.00
CA ASP A 219 -10.40 -12.41 -5.00
C ASP A 219 -9.39 -11.34 -4.58
N GLN A 220 -9.31 -10.29 -5.41
CA GLN A 220 -8.48 -9.12 -5.16
C GLN A 220 -9.35 -7.88 -5.05
N VAL A 221 -8.87 -6.91 -4.30
CA VAL A 221 -9.50 -5.60 -4.18
C VAL A 221 -8.44 -4.51 -4.30
N SER A 222 -8.87 -3.31 -4.64
CA SER A 222 -8.02 -2.13 -4.60
C SER A 222 -7.38 -1.98 -3.22
N VAL A 223 -6.08 -1.68 -3.19
CA VAL A 223 -5.38 -1.38 -1.94
C VAL A 223 -5.93 -0.17 -1.20
N ARG A 224 -6.69 0.70 -1.89
CA ARG A 224 -7.42 1.81 -1.28
C ARG A 224 -8.47 1.37 -0.28
N ALA A 225 -8.85 0.09 -0.27
CA ALA A 225 -9.63 -0.48 0.83
C ALA A 225 -8.93 -0.33 2.20
N LEU A 226 -7.60 -0.13 2.21
CA LEU A 226 -6.79 0.16 3.39
C LEU A 226 -6.68 1.65 3.71
N ASP A 227 -7.26 2.56 2.93
CA ASP A 227 -7.20 4.00 3.21
C ASP A 227 -7.98 4.38 4.48
N VAL A 228 -8.92 3.53 4.90
CA VAL A 228 -9.60 3.62 6.20
C VAL A 228 -8.66 3.36 7.39
N LEU A 229 -7.47 2.81 7.15
CA LEU A 229 -6.43 2.66 8.16
C LEU A 229 -5.65 3.98 8.22
N ASP A 230 -5.99 4.84 9.20
CA ASP A 230 -5.22 6.06 9.49
C ASP A 230 -3.71 5.78 9.61
N ILE A 231 -2.89 6.83 9.47
CA ILE A 231 -1.45 6.75 9.74
C ILE A 231 -1.25 6.19 11.15
N TYR A 232 -0.69 4.98 11.22
CA TYR A 232 -0.55 4.26 12.46
C TYR A 232 0.55 4.86 13.33
N ASN A 233 0.16 5.62 14.36
CA ASN A 233 1.04 6.08 15.42
C ASN A 233 0.76 5.23 16.68
N PRO A 234 1.67 4.32 17.08
CA PRO A 234 1.53 3.64 18.36
C PRO A 234 1.68 4.69 19.47
N THR A 235 0.59 5.00 20.17
CA THR A 235 0.60 5.75 21.44
C THR A 235 0.98 4.82 22.59
#